data_AF-A0A6I1QDY6-F1
#
_entry.id   AF-A0A6I1QDY6-F1
#
_cell.length_a   1.000
_cell.length_b   1.000
_cell.length_c   1.000
_cell.angle_alpha   90.00
_cell.angle_beta   90.00
_cell.angle_gamma   90.00
#
_symmetry.space_group_name_H-M   'P 1'
#
loop_
_entity.id
_entity.type
_entity.pdbx_description
1 polymer ?
#
loop_
_entity_poly.entity_id
_entity_poly.type
_entity_poly.pdbx_seq_one_letter_code
_entity_poly.pdbx_strand_id
1 'polypeptide(L)'
;MTPVLLGRWQTRTFVLWTIGLLVTFLVSLAYDGPNDIFFEVLFYVWLFGLGWDVVYHFLQQLKWDRDWPPFAQWAATAWEGMFISLVIGYVGLPGIEKGLFGETGTLDRFIAHYTLVWLFTFFWLQGPMRALFPFWRFHGGRIV
;
A
#
# COMPACT_ATOMS: atom_id res chain seq x y z
N MET A 1 -3.06 15.03 17.32
CA MET A 1 -2.08 15.48 16.30
C MET A 1 -2.70 15.19 14.95
N THR A 2 -3.10 16.20 14.19
CA THR A 2 -3.77 15.98 12.91
C THR A 2 -2.73 15.54 11.88
N PRO A 3 -2.86 14.35 11.27
CA PRO A 3 -1.96 13.94 10.20
C PRO A 3 -2.11 14.92 9.04
N VAL A 4 -0.98 15.42 8.53
CA VAL A 4 -0.95 16.23 7.30
C VAL A 4 -0.90 15.29 6.10
N LEU A 5 -1.67 15.59 5.05
CA LEU A 5 -1.68 14.79 3.81
C LEU A 5 -0.25 14.54 3.28
N LEU A 6 0.58 15.57 3.30
CA LEU A 6 1.98 15.50 2.89
C LEU A 6 2.78 14.48 3.72
N GLY A 7 2.56 14.41 5.04
CA GLY A 7 3.22 13.41 5.89
C GLY A 7 2.76 11.98 5.58
N ARG A 8 1.47 11.79 5.29
CA ARG A 8 0.93 10.49 4.86
C ARG A 8 1.58 10.02 3.57
N TRP A 9 1.67 10.90 2.57
CA TRP A 9 2.32 10.59 1.29
C TRP A 9 3.81 10.31 1.45
N GLN A 10 4.53 11.10 2.25
CA GLN A 10 5.95 10.86 2.53
C GLN A 10 6.17 9.49 3.19
N THR A 11 5.38 9.18 4.23
CA THR A 11 5.50 7.89 4.92
C THR A 11 5.15 6.73 4.00
N ARG A 12 4.03 6.81 3.26
CA ARG A 12 3.60 5.76 2.32
C ARG A 12 4.69 5.51 1.27
N THR A 13 5.19 6.58 0.66
CA THR A 13 6.25 6.52 -0.34
C THR A 13 7.50 5.89 0.25
N PHE A 14 7.99 6.39 1.39
CA PHE A 14 9.19 5.83 2.02
C PHE A 14 9.04 4.33 2.33
N VAL A 15 7.94 3.92 2.96
CA VAL A 15 7.78 2.52 3.39
C VAL A 15 7.54 1.59 2.19
N LEU A 16 6.77 1.99 1.18
CA LEU A 16 6.57 1.17 -0.02
C LEU A 16 7.85 1.08 -0.87
N TRP A 17 8.58 2.17 -1.07
CA TRP A 17 9.81 2.17 -1.86
C TRP A 17 11.04 1.63 -1.11
N THR A 18 10.92 1.26 0.17
CA THR A 18 11.97 0.56 0.91
C THR A 18 11.55 -0.87 1.22
N ILE A 19 10.60 -1.02 2.14
CA ILE A 19 10.10 -2.32 2.62
C ILE A 19 9.25 -3.00 1.56
N GLY A 20 8.37 -2.25 0.88
CA GLY A 20 7.54 -2.80 -0.19
C GLY A 20 8.37 -3.34 -1.35
N LEU A 21 9.40 -2.60 -1.80
CA LEU A 21 10.34 -3.06 -2.82
C LEU A 21 11.13 -4.29 -2.37
N LEU A 22 11.66 -4.28 -1.14
CA LEU A 22 12.41 -5.42 -0.59
C LEU A 22 11.54 -6.68 -0.56
N VAL A 23 10.32 -6.59 -0.03
CA VAL A 23 9.39 -7.72 0.03
C VAL A 23 8.98 -8.17 -1.37
N THR A 24 8.71 -7.23 -2.28
CA THR A 24 8.37 -7.53 -3.67
C THR A 24 9.50 -8.29 -4.37
N PHE A 25 10.74 -7.87 -4.17
CA PHE A 25 11.92 -8.56 -4.71
C PHE A 25 12.04 -9.99 -4.17
N LEU A 26 11.87 -10.19 -2.86
CA LEU A 26 11.90 -11.52 -2.25
C LEU A 26 10.77 -12.43 -2.75
N VAL A 27 9.55 -11.89 -2.89
CA VAL A 27 8.40 -12.63 -3.42
C VAL A 27 8.62 -13.00 -4.88
N SER A 28 9.12 -12.06 -5.69
CA SER A 28 9.44 -12.31 -7.10
C SER A 28 10.45 -13.45 -7.22
N LEU A 29 11.52 -13.41 -6.43
CA LEU A 29 12.53 -14.48 -6.40
C LEU A 29 11.96 -15.84 -6.00
N ALA A 30 10.98 -15.87 -5.09
CA ALA A 30 10.37 -17.10 -4.58
C ALA A 30 9.43 -17.79 -5.58
N TYR A 31 8.76 -17.03 -6.47
CA TYR A 31 7.85 -17.60 -7.46
C TYR A 31 8.57 -18.05 -8.73
N ASP A 32 9.09 -17.12 -9.52
CA ASP A 32 9.63 -17.41 -10.87
C ASP A 32 10.89 -16.57 -11.20
N GLY A 33 11.51 -15.90 -10.21
CA GLY A 33 12.60 -14.95 -10.44
C GLY A 33 12.11 -13.50 -10.65
N PRO A 34 13.00 -12.54 -10.99
CA PRO A 34 12.62 -11.14 -11.20
C PRO A 34 11.56 -11.03 -12.30
N ASN A 35 10.33 -10.68 -11.91
CA ASN A 35 9.18 -10.54 -12.78
C ASN A 35 8.64 -9.11 -12.62
N ASP A 36 8.66 -8.38 -13.73
CA ASP A 36 8.29 -6.96 -13.78
C ASP A 36 6.84 -6.72 -13.30
N ILE A 37 5.95 -7.71 -13.48
CA ILE A 37 4.54 -7.61 -13.08
C ILE A 37 4.39 -7.32 -11.58
N PHE A 38 5.19 -7.95 -10.71
CA PHE A 38 5.08 -7.69 -9.26
C PHE A 38 5.51 -6.26 -8.89
N PHE A 39 6.52 -5.73 -9.59
CA PHE A 39 6.99 -4.37 -9.39
C PHE A 39 6.00 -3.34 -9.95
N GLU A 40 5.40 -3.63 -11.10
CA GLU A 40 4.33 -2.81 -11.67
C GLU A 40 3.10 -2.78 -10.77
N VAL A 41 2.68 -3.93 -10.24
CA VAL A 41 1.60 -4.00 -9.25
C VAL A 41 1.93 -3.14 -8.03
N LEU A 42 3.14 -3.23 -7.47
CA LEU A 42 3.57 -2.39 -6.35
C LEU A 42 3.51 -0.90 -6.72
N PHE A 43 3.94 -0.53 -7.92
CA PHE A 43 3.88 0.85 -8.42
C PHE A 43 2.43 1.35 -8.49
N TYR A 44 1.50 0.54 -9.00
CA TYR A 44 0.08 0.90 -9.06
C TYR A 44 -0.57 0.96 -7.66
N VAL A 45 -0.18 0.08 -6.73
CA VAL A 45 -0.58 0.17 -5.31
C VAL A 45 -0.13 1.50 -4.71
N TRP A 46 1.11 1.90 -4.95
CA TRP A 46 1.60 3.21 -4.52
C TRP A 46 0.80 4.36 -5.17
N LEU A 47 0.63 4.33 -6.49
CA LEU A 47 0.02 5.41 -7.26
C LEU A 47 -1.46 5.63 -6.90
N PHE A 48 -2.28 4.58 -6.97
CA PHE A 48 -3.70 4.67 -6.59
C PHE A 48 -3.84 4.95 -5.10
N GLY A 49 -2.91 4.43 -4.29
CA GLY A 49 -2.80 4.71 -2.87
C GLY A 49 -2.68 6.20 -2.53
N LEU A 50 -1.90 6.96 -3.30
CA LEU A 50 -1.80 8.42 -3.12
C LEU A 50 -3.15 9.11 -3.36
N GLY A 51 -3.92 8.64 -4.34
CA GLY A 51 -5.27 9.13 -4.61
C GLY A 51 -6.24 8.79 -3.48
N TRP A 52 -6.24 7.53 -3.02
CA TRP A 52 -7.06 7.09 -1.89
C TRP A 52 -6.72 7.83 -0.60
N ASP A 53 -5.46 8.18 -0.36
CA ASP A 53 -5.07 9.00 0.78
C ASP A 53 -5.77 10.36 0.81
N VAL A 54 -6.04 10.98 -0.34
CA VAL A 54 -6.82 12.24 -0.41
C VAL A 54 -8.25 12.00 0.07
N VAL A 55 -8.88 10.94 -0.43
CA VAL A 55 -10.25 10.56 -0.05
C VAL A 55 -10.32 10.23 1.45
N TYR A 56 -9.39 9.43 1.95
CA TYR A 56 -9.34 9.06 3.36
C TYR A 56 -9.04 10.24 4.27
N HIS A 57 -8.20 11.16 3.83
CA HIS A 57 -7.92 12.38 4.56
C HIS A 57 -9.15 13.29 4.62
N PHE A 58 -9.87 13.45 3.51
CA PHE A 58 -11.13 14.20 3.48
C PHE A 58 -12.19 13.58 4.39
N LEU A 59 -12.40 12.26 4.30
CA LEU A 59 -13.34 11.54 5.17
C LEU A 59 -12.94 11.61 6.64
N GLN A 60 -11.64 11.64 6.95
CA GLN A 60 -11.13 11.83 8.31
C GLN A 60 -11.53 13.19 8.89
N GLN A 61 -11.48 14.26 8.08
CA GLN A 61 -11.80 15.62 8.52
C GLN A 61 -13.30 15.81 8.86
N LEU A 62 -14.19 15.02 8.25
CA LEU A 62 -15.63 15.07 8.52
C LEU A 62 -16.02 14.45 9.87
N LYS A 63 -15.13 13.65 10.48
CA LYS A 63 -15.41 13.02 11.77
C LYS A 63 -15.14 13.98 12.93
N TRP A 64 -15.99 13.91 13.95
CA TRP A 64 -15.84 14.68 15.20
C TRP A 64 -14.45 14.48 15.84
N ASP A 65 -13.99 13.23 15.94
CA ASP A 65 -12.72 12.88 16.58
C ASP A 65 -11.50 13.09 15.67
N ARG A 66 -11.74 13.31 14.36
CA ARG A 66 -10.71 13.42 13.32
C ARG A 66 -9.69 12.28 13.30
N ASP A 67 -10.04 11.11 13.84
CA ASP A 67 -9.19 9.92 13.86
C ASP A 67 -9.95 8.69 13.34
N TRP A 68 -9.18 7.68 12.93
CA TRP A 68 -9.71 6.41 12.45
C TRP A 68 -9.43 5.29 13.45
N PRO A 69 -10.42 4.43 13.76
CA PRO A 69 -10.15 3.24 14.55
C PRO A 69 -9.20 2.30 13.76
N PRO A 70 -8.37 1.49 14.43
CA PRO A 70 -7.43 0.59 13.77
C PRO A 70 -8.08 -0.33 12.72
N PHE A 71 -9.30 -0.82 12.97
CA PHE A 71 -10.05 -1.65 12.03
C PHE A 71 -10.26 -0.97 10.67
N ALA A 72 -10.38 0.36 10.62
CA ALA A 72 -10.57 1.06 9.36
C ALA A 72 -9.31 1.05 8.49
N GLN A 73 -8.12 0.88 9.07
CA GLN A 73 -6.90 0.68 8.31
C GLN A 73 -6.92 -0.66 7.56
N TRP A 74 -7.52 -1.69 8.19
CA TRP A 74 -7.68 -3.01 7.59
C TRP A 74 -8.74 -2.96 6.48
N ALA A 75 -9.85 -2.28 6.72
CA ALA A 75 -10.88 -2.05 5.71
C ALA A 75 -10.35 -1.26 4.50
N ALA A 76 -9.56 -0.21 4.74
CA ALA A 76 -8.90 0.55 3.67
C ALA A 76 -7.95 -0.32 2.85
N THR A 77 -7.18 -1.19 3.51
CA THR A 77 -6.28 -2.14 2.84
C THR A 77 -7.06 -3.14 1.98
N ALA A 78 -8.12 -3.73 2.54
CA ALA A 78 -8.97 -4.66 1.81
C ALA A 78 -9.61 -3.98 0.58
N TRP A 79 -10.04 -2.74 0.76
CA TRP A 79 -10.58 -1.93 -0.33
C TRP A 79 -9.54 -1.60 -1.40
N GLU A 80 -8.34 -1.12 -1.03
CA GLU A 80 -7.26 -0.82 -2.00
C GLU A 80 -6.88 -2.08 -2.81
N GLY A 81 -6.77 -3.24 -2.15
CA GLY A 81 -6.46 -4.51 -2.80
C GLY A 81 -7.56 -5.00 -3.74
N MET A 82 -8.82 -4.92 -3.31
CA MET A 82 -9.98 -5.24 -4.13
C MET A 82 -10.10 -4.27 -5.32
N PHE A 83 -9.88 -2.98 -5.10
CA PHE A 83 -9.94 -1.97 -6.15
C PHE A 83 -8.90 -2.28 -7.24
N ILE A 84 -7.65 -2.58 -6.86
CA ILE A 84 -6.59 -2.88 -7.83
C ILE A 84 -6.86 -4.19 -8.57
N SER A 85 -7.34 -5.23 -7.87
CA SER A 85 -7.66 -6.50 -8.54
C SER A 85 -8.77 -6.33 -9.58
N LEU A 86 -9.80 -5.54 -9.27
CA LEU A 86 -10.87 -5.20 -10.20
C LEU A 86 -10.37 -4.37 -11.38
N VAL A 87 -9.51 -3.37 -11.14
CA VAL A 87 -8.95 -2.51 -12.20
C VAL A 87 -8.13 -3.34 -13.18
N ILE A 88 -7.23 -4.20 -12.69
CA ILE A 88 -6.43 -5.09 -13.53
C ILE A 88 -7.33 -6.10 -14.27
N GLY A 89 -8.34 -6.66 -13.59
CA GLY A 89 -9.25 -7.65 -14.18
C GLY A 89 -10.12 -7.09 -15.31
N TYR A 90 -10.70 -5.90 -15.14
CA TYR A 90 -11.71 -5.37 -16.06
C TYR A 90 -11.18 -4.33 -17.05
N VAL A 91 -10.22 -3.50 -16.63
CA VAL A 91 -9.70 -2.38 -17.44
C VAL A 91 -8.34 -2.75 -18.04
N GLY A 92 -7.48 -3.40 -17.25
CA GLY A 92 -6.05 -3.52 -17.55
C GLY A 92 -5.31 -2.23 -17.22
N LEU A 93 -4.00 -2.32 -17.04
CA LEU A 93 -3.13 -1.19 -16.73
C LEU A 93 -1.93 -1.21 -17.68
N PRO A 94 -1.30 -0.07 -18.02
CA PRO A 94 -0.06 -0.10 -18.80
C PRO A 94 1.00 -1.02 -18.16
N GLY A 95 1.49 -2.01 -18.91
CA GLY A 95 2.40 -3.07 -18.41
C GLY A 95 1.70 -4.34 -17.92
N ILE A 96 0.42 -4.25 -17.51
CA ILE A 96 -0.37 -5.38 -17.01
C ILE A 96 -1.55 -5.66 -17.94
N GLU A 97 -1.50 -6.81 -18.62
CA GLU A 97 -2.57 -7.21 -19.53
C GLU A 97 -3.93 -7.32 -18.83
N LYS A 98 -4.98 -6.88 -19.53
CA LYS A 98 -6.36 -7.00 -19.04
C LYS A 98 -6.71 -8.47 -18.90
N GLY A 99 -7.35 -8.81 -17.79
CA GLY A 99 -7.81 -10.17 -17.56
C GLY A 99 -6.70 -11.13 -17.12
N LEU A 100 -5.56 -10.59 -16.63
CA LEU A 100 -4.46 -11.36 -16.04
C LEU A 100 -4.93 -12.42 -15.02
N PHE A 101 -6.00 -12.14 -14.27
CA PHE A 101 -6.57 -13.05 -13.27
C PHE A 101 -7.52 -14.12 -13.83
N GLY A 102 -7.79 -14.10 -15.15
CA GLY A 102 -8.57 -15.13 -15.83
C GLY A 102 -7.80 -16.44 -16.05
N GLU A 103 -6.47 -16.39 -15.97
CA GLU A 103 -5.61 -17.58 -16.01
C GLU A 103 -5.49 -18.20 -14.61
N THR A 104 -5.57 -19.54 -14.55
CA THR A 104 -5.60 -20.31 -13.31
C THR A 104 -4.32 -20.10 -12.50
N GLY A 105 -4.42 -19.42 -11.35
CA GLY A 105 -3.33 -19.26 -10.37
C GLY A 105 -2.72 -17.86 -10.25
N THR A 106 -3.10 -16.90 -11.10
CA THR A 106 -2.52 -15.54 -11.06
C THR A 106 -3.11 -14.67 -9.94
N LEU A 107 -4.38 -14.90 -9.61
CA LEU A 107 -5.06 -14.19 -8.51
C LEU A 107 -4.49 -14.58 -7.14
N ASP A 108 -4.15 -15.85 -6.94
CA ASP A 108 -3.56 -16.34 -5.69
C ASP A 108 -2.18 -15.71 -5.45
N ARG A 109 -1.36 -15.59 -6.51
CA ARG A 109 -0.06 -14.92 -6.47
C ARG A 109 -0.19 -13.44 -6.12
N PHE A 110 -1.17 -12.74 -6.70
CA PHE A 110 -1.46 -11.36 -6.36
C PHE A 110 -1.89 -11.19 -4.91
N ILE A 111 -2.81 -12.02 -4.42
CA ILE A 111 -3.28 -11.97 -3.02
C ILE A 111 -2.11 -12.21 -2.06
N ALA A 112 -1.28 -13.22 -2.35
CA ALA A 112 -0.11 -13.52 -1.53
C ALA A 112 0.88 -12.35 -1.50
N HIS A 113 1.25 -11.81 -2.68
CA HIS A 113 2.15 -10.67 -2.79
C HIS A 113 1.60 -9.43 -2.07
N TYR A 114 0.36 -9.04 -2.35
CA TYR A 114 -0.29 -7.88 -1.74
C TYR A 114 -0.39 -8.01 -0.22
N THR A 115 -0.79 -9.19 0.27
CA THR A 115 -0.93 -9.45 1.71
C THR A 115 0.43 -9.40 2.42
N LEU A 116 1.49 -9.94 1.81
CA LEU A 116 2.84 -9.88 2.37
C LEU A 116 3.36 -8.43 2.42
N VAL A 117 3.27 -7.70 1.31
CA VAL A 117 3.68 -6.28 1.27
C VAL A 117 2.91 -5.49 2.34
N TRP A 118 1.60 -5.69 2.45
CA TRP A 118 0.79 -5.05 3.48
C TRP A 118 1.22 -5.42 4.90
N LEU A 119 1.40 -6.71 5.21
CA LEU A 119 1.81 -7.14 6.55
C LEU A 119 3.13 -6.50 6.97
N PHE A 120 4.15 -6.56 6.11
CA PHE A 120 5.46 -6.00 6.41
C PHE A 120 5.43 -4.47 6.56
N THR A 121 4.71 -3.78 5.68
CA THR A 121 4.55 -2.32 5.77
C THR A 121 3.76 -1.92 7.03
N PHE A 122 2.73 -2.70 7.40
CA PHE A 122 1.98 -2.51 8.64
C PHE A 122 2.87 -2.68 9.88
N PHE A 123 3.62 -3.77 9.97
CA PHE A 123 4.55 -4.01 11.09
C PHE A 123 5.60 -2.90 11.18
N TRP A 124 6.14 -2.45 10.04
CA TRP A 124 7.09 -1.35 9.99
C TRP A 124 6.52 -0.06 10.59
N LEU A 125 5.27 0.27 10.26
CA LEU A 125 4.58 1.46 10.78
C LEU A 125 4.23 1.35 12.28
N GLN A 126 4.01 0.15 12.82
CA GLN A 126 3.68 -0.02 14.23
C GLN A 126 4.90 0.11 15.15
N GLY A 127 6.07 -0.40 14.74
CA GLY A 127 7.27 -0.47 15.57
C GLY A 127 8.46 0.30 15.01
N PRO A 128 9.19 -0.25 14.01
CA PRO A 128 10.45 0.28 13.51
C PRO A 128 10.43 1.76 13.15
N MET A 129 9.36 2.23 12.51
CA MET A 129 9.23 3.63 12.12
C MET A 129 9.31 4.58 13.32
N ARG A 130 8.70 4.19 14.45
CA ARG A 130 8.69 5.00 15.68
C ARG A 130 10.02 4.97 16.43
N ALA A 131 10.79 3.89 16.27
CA ALA A 131 12.11 3.76 16.87
C ALA A 131 13.18 4.53 16.08
N LEU A 132 13.14 4.44 14.74
CA LEU A 132 14.11 5.09 13.86
C LEU A 132 13.83 6.60 13.70
N PHE A 133 12.56 7.01 13.73
CA PHE A 133 12.17 8.41 13.59
C PHE A 133 11.30 8.84 14.80
N PRO A 134 11.90 9.13 15.97
CA PRO A 134 11.15 9.51 17.18
C PRO A 134 10.26 10.75 16.97
N PHE A 135 10.69 11.67 16.10
CA PHE A 135 9.98 12.91 15.82
C PHE A 135 8.86 12.79 14.77
N TRP A 136 8.73 11.63 14.12
CA TRP A 136 7.76 11.38 13.03
C TRP A 136 6.31 11.68 13.46
N ARG A 137 5.93 11.26 14.68
CA ARG A 137 4.58 11.49 15.21
C ARG A 137 4.30 12.97 15.49
N PHE A 138 5.30 13.71 15.96
CA PHE A 138 5.17 15.13 16.28
C PHE A 138 5.03 16.00 15.02
N HIS A 139 5.57 15.55 13.88
CA HIS A 139 5.48 16.26 12.60
C HIS A 139 4.34 15.73 11.70
N GLY A 140 3.32 15.10 12.29
CA GLY A 140 2.13 14.66 11.55
C GLY A 140 2.43 13.61 10.47
N GLY A 141 3.44 12.77 10.72
CA GLY A 141 3.87 11.71 9.81
C GLY A 141 4.93 12.14 8.80
N ARG A 142 5.53 13.33 8.93
CA ARG A 142 6.66 13.71 8.07
C ARG A 142 7.94 13.04 8.52
N ILE A 143 8.75 12.67 7.54
CA ILE A 143 10.11 12.18 7.76
C ILE A 143 11.00 13.42 7.71
N VAL A 144 11.54 13.79 8.87
CA VAL A 144 12.43 14.96 9.09
C VAL A 144 13.75 14.45 9.62
#